data_AF-A0A7Y9BKH0-F1
#
_entry.id   AF-A0A7Y9BKH0-F1
#
_cell.length_a   1.000
_cell.length_b   1.000
_cell.length_c   1.000
_cell.angle_alpha   90.00
_cell.angle_beta   90.00
_cell.angle_gamma   90.00
#
_symmetry.space_group_name_H-M   'P 1'
#
loop_
_entity.id
_entity.type
_entity.pdbx_description
1 polymer ?
#
loop_
_entity_poly.entity_id
_entity_poly.type
_entity_poly.pdbx_seq_one_letter_code
_entity_poly.pdbx_strand_id
1 'polypeptide(L)'
;MERGSGTVVEVGYAEGRDPASRTPGRAPSAGEARARDAGGLPYAVMHRVPGSELPAEVRLVSWGAGSVEVWAYDEQGRRTLEAELRLLVDGERLLNRRTISWRYPDPVPEEFDQACPRTVVEVGSTRRDEAG
;
A
#
# COMPACT_ATOMS: atom_id res chain seq x y z
N MET A 1 -19.25 15.94 -13.72
CA MET A 1 -18.23 15.19 -12.97
C MET A 1 -18.06 15.90 -11.64
N GLU A 2 -18.86 15.50 -10.65
CA GLU A 2 -18.81 16.11 -9.32
C GLU A 2 -17.46 15.80 -8.68
N ARG A 3 -16.82 16.83 -8.14
CA ARG A 3 -15.69 16.66 -7.23
C ARG A 3 -16.26 15.94 -6.01
N GLY A 4 -15.93 14.66 -5.83
CA GLY A 4 -16.32 13.93 -4.64
C GLY A 4 -15.93 14.75 -3.42
N SER A 5 -16.93 15.10 -2.60
CA SER A 5 -16.73 15.69 -1.28
C SER A 5 -15.65 14.86 -0.61
N GLY A 6 -14.46 15.42 -0.42
CA GLY A 6 -13.32 14.67 0.10
C GLY A 6 -13.69 14.13 1.45
N THR A 7 -13.93 12.82 1.54
CA THR A 7 -14.06 12.14 2.83
C THR A 7 -12.81 12.49 3.62
N VAL A 8 -12.97 13.15 4.77
CA VAL A 8 -11.86 13.42 5.67
C VAL A 8 -11.29 12.06 6.07
N VAL A 9 -10.03 11.79 5.74
CA VAL A 9 -9.34 10.54 6.07
C VAL A 9 -8.53 10.77 7.32
N GLU A 10 -8.70 9.93 8.34
CA GLU A 10 -7.84 9.92 9.51
C GLU A 10 -6.51 9.25 9.16
N VAL A 11 -5.39 9.91 9.49
CA VAL A 11 -4.04 9.44 9.17
C VAL A 11 -3.30 9.07 10.44
N GLY A 12 -2.93 7.79 10.54
CA GLY A 12 -2.04 7.28 11.59
C GLY A 12 -0.69 6.85 11.02
N TYR A 13 0.31 6.72 11.88
CA TYR A 13 1.65 6.26 11.50
C TYR A 13 2.06 5.04 12.34
N ALA A 14 2.99 4.24 11.82
CA ALA A 14 3.71 3.21 12.57
C ALA A 14 5.20 3.20 12.16
N GLU A 15 6.11 2.80 13.05
CA GLU A 15 7.55 2.69 12.73
C GLU A 15 7.86 1.65 11.65
N GLY A 16 6.89 0.78 11.36
CA GLY A 16 6.89 -0.23 10.33
C GLY A 16 5.61 -1.04 10.47
N ARG A 17 5.43 -2.01 9.58
CA ARG A 17 4.33 -2.96 9.68
C ARG A 17 4.79 -4.30 9.17
N ASP A 18 4.53 -5.33 9.93
CA ASP A 18 4.76 -6.69 9.45
C ASP A 18 3.64 -7.05 8.45
N PRO A 19 3.97 -7.39 7.20
CA PRO A 19 2.98 -7.63 6.15
C PRO A 19 2.16 -8.91 6.37
N ALA A 20 2.68 -9.88 7.13
CA ALA A 20 2.00 -11.15 7.39
C ALA A 20 1.01 -11.04 8.56
N SER A 21 1.48 -10.58 9.72
CA SER A 21 0.71 -10.43 10.95
C SER A 21 -0.12 -9.14 10.98
N ARG A 22 0.13 -8.21 10.06
CA ARG A 22 -0.53 -6.88 9.97
C ARG A 22 -0.33 -6.00 11.19
N THR A 23 0.53 -6.43 12.11
CA THR A 23 0.75 -5.75 13.37
C THR A 23 1.55 -4.48 13.09
N PRO A 24 0.97 -3.30 13.35
CA PRO A 24 1.76 -2.07 13.29
C PRO A 24 2.83 -2.12 14.38
N GLY A 25 4.02 -1.61 14.06
CA GLY A 25 5.01 -1.29 15.10
C GLY A 25 4.48 -0.21 16.04
N ARG A 26 5.35 0.31 16.92
CA ARG A 26 5.02 1.50 17.74
C ARG A 26 4.44 2.59 16.84
N ALA A 27 3.38 3.27 17.30
CA ALA A 27 2.80 4.41 16.61
C ALA A 27 3.64 5.68 16.91
N PRO A 28 4.44 6.18 15.95
CA PRO A 28 5.12 7.45 16.11
C PRO A 28 4.12 8.61 15.93
N SER A 29 4.49 9.77 16.47
CA SER A 29 3.88 11.04 16.10
C SER A 29 4.12 11.36 14.62
N ALA A 30 3.33 12.27 14.06
CA ALA A 30 3.56 12.78 12.71
C ALA A 30 4.96 13.41 12.53
N GLY A 31 5.50 14.03 13.58
CA GLY A 31 6.84 14.61 13.57
C GLY A 31 7.94 13.54 13.47
N GLU A 32 7.83 12.47 14.27
CA GLU A 32 8.74 11.33 14.18
C GLU A 32 8.64 10.62 12.83
N ALA A 33 7.44 10.45 12.28
CA ALA A 33 7.26 9.88 10.94
C ALA A 33 7.95 10.72 9.86
N ARG A 34 7.83 12.06 9.91
CA ARG A 34 8.55 12.97 9.00
C ARG A 34 10.08 12.89 9.17
N ALA A 35 10.56 12.75 10.41
CA ALA A 35 11.98 12.58 10.66
C ALA A 35 12.51 11.27 10.07
N ARG A 36 11.73 10.19 10.15
CA ARG A 36 12.05 8.90 9.50
C ARG A 36 12.05 9.01 7.99
N ASP A 37 11.03 9.66 7.42
CA ASP A 37 10.93 9.95 5.99
C ASP A 37 12.17 10.67 5.46
N ALA A 38 12.54 11.80 6.09
CA ALA A 38 13.73 12.56 5.74
C ALA A 38 15.05 11.77 5.96
N GLY A 39 15.07 10.88 6.94
CA GLY A 39 16.21 10.01 7.25
C GLY A 39 16.27 8.73 6.42
N GLY A 40 15.31 8.48 5.53
CA GLY A 40 15.21 7.25 4.73
C GLY A 40 14.88 5.99 5.54
N LEU A 41 14.45 6.14 6.79
CA LEU A 41 14.05 5.03 7.66
C LEU A 41 12.63 4.57 7.31
N PRO A 42 12.34 3.26 7.34
CA PRO A 42 11.00 2.75 7.06
C PRO A 42 9.94 3.32 8.00
N TYR A 43 8.74 3.56 7.50
CA TYR A 43 7.56 3.88 8.30
C TYR A 43 6.28 3.52 7.54
N ALA A 44 5.20 3.28 8.27
CA ALA A 44 3.89 3.03 7.67
C ALA A 44 2.97 4.24 7.85
N VAL A 45 2.15 4.50 6.83
CA VAL A 45 1.03 5.45 6.85
C VAL A 45 -0.26 4.64 6.76
N MET A 46 -1.21 4.88 7.66
CA MET A 46 -2.49 4.21 7.72
C MET A 46 -3.60 5.24 7.49
N HIS A 47 -4.36 5.05 6.41
CA HIS A 47 -5.53 5.84 6.07
C HIS A 47 -6.77 5.14 6.61
N ARG A 48 -7.58 5.83 7.41
CA ARG A 48 -8.84 5.32 7.97
C ARG A 48 -10.01 6.17 7.53
N VAL A 49 -11.13 5.50 7.27
CA VAL A 49 -12.43 6.18 7.21
C VAL A 49 -12.80 6.55 8.66
N PRO A 50 -13.27 7.79 8.93
CA PRO A 50 -13.65 8.20 10.28
C PRO A 50 -14.66 7.22 10.90
N GLY A 51 -14.39 6.81 12.15
CA GLY A 51 -15.20 5.81 12.86
C GLY A 51 -14.91 4.35 12.51
N SER A 52 -13.97 4.06 11.60
CA SER A 52 -13.47 2.71 11.34
C SER A 52 -12.18 2.46 12.12
N GLU A 53 -12.15 1.36 12.87
CA GLU A 53 -10.92 0.87 13.51
C GLU A 53 -9.93 0.30 12.48
N LEU A 54 -10.45 -0.24 11.39
CA LEU A 54 -9.67 -0.87 10.32
C LEU A 54 -9.17 0.17 9.32
N PRO A 55 -7.89 0.10 8.90
CA PRO A 55 -7.37 0.96 7.84
C PRO A 55 -8.03 0.62 6.51
N ALA A 56 -8.43 1.65 5.77
CA ALA A 56 -8.84 1.51 4.37
C ALA A 56 -7.63 1.31 3.45
N GLU A 57 -6.50 1.93 3.77
CA GLU A 57 -5.24 1.77 3.04
C GLU A 57 -4.06 1.85 4.01
N VAL A 58 -3.01 1.07 3.74
CA VAL A 58 -1.72 1.17 4.40
C VAL A 58 -0.62 1.30 3.36
N ARG A 59 0.29 2.25 3.57
CA ARG A 59 1.53 2.39 2.79
C ARG A 59 2.72 2.15 3.69
N LEU A 60 3.58 1.20 3.34
CA LEU A 60 4.89 1.05 3.96
C LEU A 60 5.92 1.74 3.07
N VAL A 61 6.49 2.83 3.57
CA VAL A 61 7.46 3.67 2.86
C VAL A 61 8.86 3.28 3.32
N SER A 62 9.74 2.91 2.38
CA SER A 62 11.13 2.50 2.65
C SER A 62 12.06 3.12 1.62
N TRP A 63 12.32 4.44 1.72
CA TRP A 63 13.16 5.16 0.75
C TRP A 63 14.58 4.61 0.66
N GLY A 64 15.19 4.20 1.78
CA GLY A 64 16.50 3.55 1.77
C GLY A 64 16.54 2.24 0.97
N ALA A 65 15.40 1.57 0.79
CA ALA A 65 15.25 0.38 -0.05
C ALA A 65 14.69 0.69 -1.45
N GLY A 66 14.36 1.95 -1.73
CA GLY A 66 13.75 2.40 -2.98
C GLY A 66 12.38 1.79 -3.23
N SER A 67 11.57 1.57 -2.18
CA SER A 67 10.25 0.95 -2.32
C SER A 67 9.15 1.60 -1.49
N VAL A 68 7.92 1.46 -1.99
CA VAL A 68 6.69 1.68 -1.24
C VAL A 68 5.78 0.47 -1.49
N GLU A 69 5.33 -0.18 -0.44
CA GLU A 69 4.32 -1.24 -0.51
C GLU A 69 2.96 -0.65 -0.12
N VAL A 70 1.91 -1.01 -0.85
CA VAL A 70 0.55 -0.51 -0.63
C VAL A 70 -0.40 -1.68 -0.44
N TRP A 71 -1.23 -1.61 0.58
CA TRP A 71 -2.37 -2.52 0.77
C TRP A 71 -3.65 -1.73 0.94
N ALA A 72 -4.71 -2.13 0.25
CA ALA A 72 -6.06 -1.61 0.49
C ALA A 72 -6.97 -2.70 1.05
N TYR A 73 -7.95 -2.29 1.85
CA TYR A 73 -8.84 -3.17 2.57
C TYR A 73 -10.30 -2.81 2.30
N ASP A 74 -11.19 -3.80 2.35
CA ASP A 74 -12.63 -3.57 2.44
C ASP A 74 -13.08 -3.34 3.89
N GLU A 75 -14.38 -3.11 4.08
CA GLU A 75 -15.00 -2.85 5.39
C GLU A 75 -14.86 -4.03 6.38
N GLN A 76 -14.59 -5.24 5.90
CA GLN A 76 -14.33 -6.42 6.73
C GLN A 76 -12.84 -6.59 7.05
N GLY A 77 -11.97 -5.71 6.53
CA GLY A 77 -10.53 -5.81 6.71
C GLY A 77 -9.85 -6.84 5.80
N ARG A 78 -10.51 -7.30 4.74
CA ARG A 78 -9.91 -8.18 3.73
C ARG A 78 -9.11 -7.34 2.74
N ARG A 79 -7.93 -7.81 2.35
CA ARG A 79 -7.09 -7.19 1.31
C ARG A 79 -7.80 -7.28 -0.03
N THR A 80 -8.09 -6.12 -0.59
CA THR A 80 -8.64 -5.95 -1.94
C THR A 80 -7.57 -5.54 -2.94
N LEU A 81 -6.45 -4.99 -2.46
CA LEU A 81 -5.30 -4.60 -3.28
C LEU A 81 -3.99 -4.81 -2.54
N GLU A 82 -2.97 -5.23 -3.29
CA GLU A 82 -1.56 -5.18 -2.92
C GLU A 82 -0.79 -4.56 -4.10
N ALA A 83 0.07 -3.58 -3.86
CA ALA A 83 0.95 -3.02 -4.89
C ALA A 83 2.38 -2.82 -4.39
N GLU A 84 3.35 -3.19 -5.24
CA GLU A 84 4.77 -2.94 -5.05
C GLU A 84 5.17 -1.77 -5.95
N LEU A 85 5.56 -0.65 -5.33
CA LEU A 85 6.09 0.51 -6.01
C LEU A 85 7.60 0.56 -5.83
N ARG A 86 8.34 0.85 -6.90
CA ARG A 86 9.80 0.97 -6.90
C ARG A 86 10.21 2.37 -7.33
N LEU A 87 11.15 2.97 -6.61
CA LEU A 87 11.73 4.25 -6.98
C LEU A 87 12.54 4.08 -8.27
N LEU A 88 12.30 4.97 -9.23
CA LEU A 88 13.09 5.04 -10.45
C LEU A 88 14.46 5.66 -10.18
N VAL A 89 15.37 5.52 -11.15
CA VAL A 89 16.76 6.00 -11.05
C VAL A 89 16.85 7.51 -10.82
N ASP A 90 15.84 8.27 -11.27
CA ASP A 90 15.76 9.71 -11.02
C ASP A 90 15.47 10.09 -9.57
N GLY A 91 15.05 9.14 -8.72
CA GLY A 91 14.75 9.38 -7.32
C GLY A 91 13.45 10.14 -7.06
N GLU A 92 12.69 10.49 -8.10
CA GLU A 92 11.50 11.36 -7.98
C GLU A 92 10.20 10.63 -8.30
N ARG A 93 10.28 9.54 -9.08
CA ARG A 93 9.10 8.83 -9.57
C ARG A 93 9.06 7.38 -9.09
N LEU A 94 7.85 6.92 -8.80
CA LEU A 94 7.58 5.52 -8.47
C LEU A 94 7.02 4.80 -9.70
N LEU A 95 7.61 3.66 -10.03
CA LEU A 95 7.02 2.68 -10.93
C LEU A 95 6.14 1.72 -10.11
N ASN A 96 4.88 1.58 -10.50
CA ASN A 96 4.07 0.45 -10.03
C ASN A 96 4.55 -0.82 -10.73
N ARG A 97 5.43 -1.57 -10.05
CA ARG A 97 6.04 -2.78 -10.59
C ARG A 97 5.02 -3.89 -10.66
N ARG A 98 4.22 -4.06 -9.62
CA ARG A 98 3.29 -5.16 -9.47
C ARG A 98 2.06 -4.72 -8.70
N THR A 99 0.88 -5.10 -9.18
CA THR A 99 -0.39 -4.96 -8.47
C THR A 99 -1.15 -6.27 -8.50
N ILE A 100 -1.66 -6.71 -7.35
CA ILE A 100 -2.66 -7.76 -7.22
C ILE A 100 -3.94 -7.11 -6.72
N SER A 101 -5.07 -7.41 -7.35
CA SER A 101 -6.39 -7.00 -6.86
C SER A 101 -7.31 -8.20 -6.72
N TRP A 102 -8.04 -8.26 -5.61
CA TRP A 102 -9.08 -9.26 -5.35
C TRP A 102 -10.45 -8.61 -5.41
N ARG A 103 -11.43 -9.32 -5.96
CA ARG A 103 -12.84 -8.91 -5.96
C ARG A 103 -13.66 -9.90 -5.15
N TYR A 104 -14.16 -9.45 -4.01
CA TYR A 104 -15.10 -10.22 -3.19
C TYR A 104 -16.51 -9.75 -3.54
N PRO A 105 -17.36 -10.61 -4.11
CA PRO A 105 -18.70 -10.21 -4.56
C PRO A 105 -19.66 -9.93 -3.40
N ASP A 106 -19.38 -10.50 -2.23
CA ASP A 106 -20.21 -10.43 -1.04
C ASP A 106 -19.32 -10.58 0.23
N PRO A 107 -19.89 -10.43 1.45
CA PRO A 107 -19.13 -10.45 2.69
C PRO A 107 -18.83 -11.87 3.24
N VAL A 108 -19.21 -12.93 2.52
CA VAL A 108 -19.07 -14.31 2.99
C VAL A 108 -17.67 -14.91 2.71
N PRO A 109 -17.09 -14.79 1.49
CA PRO A 109 -15.78 -15.36 1.22
C PRO A 109 -14.70 -14.84 2.16
N GLU A 110 -13.81 -15.72 2.60
CA GLU A 110 -12.65 -15.29 3.34
C GLU A 110 -11.67 -14.53 2.44
N GLU A 111 -10.75 -13.82 3.07
CA GLU A 111 -9.66 -13.20 2.33
C GLU A 111 -8.88 -14.26 1.54
N PHE A 112 -8.62 -13.97 0.25
CA PHE A 112 -7.93 -14.87 -0.68
C PHE A 112 -8.66 -16.16 -1.04
N ASP A 113 -9.96 -16.23 -0.79
CA ASP A 113 -10.78 -17.32 -1.30
C ASP A 113 -10.52 -17.55 -2.81
N GLN A 114 -10.21 -18.80 -3.16
CA GLN A 114 -9.83 -19.18 -4.52
C GLN A 114 -10.99 -19.07 -5.51
N ALA A 115 -12.23 -19.05 -5.03
CA ALA A 115 -13.41 -18.82 -5.85
C ALA A 115 -13.57 -17.33 -6.23
N CYS A 116 -12.90 -16.42 -5.54
CA CYS A 116 -12.96 -15.00 -5.83
C CYS A 116 -12.01 -14.60 -6.98
N PRO A 117 -12.47 -13.78 -7.95
CA PRO A 117 -11.60 -13.29 -9.01
C PRO A 117 -10.40 -12.51 -8.46
N ARG A 118 -9.22 -12.81 -9.01
CA ARG A 118 -7.99 -12.03 -8.79
C ARG A 118 -7.39 -11.59 -10.11
N THR A 119 -6.84 -10.39 -10.13
CA THR A 119 -6.08 -9.85 -11.27
C THR A 119 -4.67 -9.52 -10.82
N VAL A 120 -3.68 -9.90 -11.62
CA VAL A 120 -2.28 -9.56 -11.40
C VAL A 120 -1.80 -8.77 -12.60
N VAL A 121 -1.24 -7.58 -12.34
CA VAL A 121 -0.57 -6.74 -13.34
C VAL A 121 0.87 -6.60 -12.90
N GLU A 122 1.81 -6.94 -13.77
CA GLU A 122 3.24 -6.82 -13.50
C GLU A 122 3.95 -6.19 -14.70
N VAL A 123 4.78 -5.19 -14.43
CA VAL A 123 5.64 -4.56 -15.43
C VAL A 123 6.96 -5.33 -15.45
N GLY A 124 7.11 -6.21 -16.43
CA GLY A 124 8.35 -6.93 -16.70
C GLY A 124 9.39 -6.03 -17.37
N SER A 125 10.67 -6.26 -17.08
CA SER A 125 11.77 -5.67 -17.83
C SER A 125 12.03 -6.48 -19.10
N THR A 126 11.31 -6.22 -20.19
CA THR A 126 11.79 -6.65 -21.51
C THR A 126 12.96 -5.75 -21.89
N ARG A 127 14.20 -6.22 -21.70
CA ARG A 127 15.31 -5.71 -22.49
C ARG A 127 14.94 -5.98 -23.95
N ARG A 128 14.82 -4.93 -24.74
CA ARG A 128 14.88 -5.06 -26.18
C ARG A 128 16.37 -5.16 -26.48
N ASP A 129 16.89 -6.38 -26.58
CA ASP A 129 18.24 -6.58 -27.11
C ASP A 129 18.19 -6.09 -28.55
N GLU A 130 18.81 -4.94 -28.81
CA GLU A 130 19.06 -4.48 -30.16
C GLU A 130 20.07 -5.45 -30.77
N ALA A 131 19.60 -6.29 -31.69
CA ALA A 131 20.45 -7.05 -32.58
C ALA A 131 21.24 -6.04 -33.43
N GLY A 132 22.56 -6.11 -33.33
CA GLY A 132 23.51 -5.29 -34.10
C GLY A 132 23.60 -5.63 -35.57
#